data_AF-A0A952HQY3-F1
#
_entry.id   AF-A0A952HQY3-F1
#
_cell.length_a   1.000
_cell.length_b   1.000
_cell.length_c   1.000
_cell.angle_alpha   90.00
_cell.angle_beta   90.00
_cell.angle_gamma   90.00
#
_symmetry.space_group_name_H-M   'P 1'
#
loop_
_entity.id
_entity.type
_entity.pdbx_description
1 polymer ?
#
loop_
_entity_poly.entity_id
_entity_poly.type
_entity_poly.pdbx_seq_one_letter_code
_entity_poly.pdbx_strand_id
1 'polypeptide(L)' 'MNKEELIKKVAEKIYHITGKDDSRTAQNWLDAEEIVNMIFEYCKEEKIEGKPKRGRKTKKSSS' A
#
# COMPACT_ATOMS: atom_id res chain seq x y z
N MET A 1 -10.06 -4.81 -3.58
CA MET A 1 -9.71 -5.44 -2.29
C MET A 1 -10.05 -4.44 -1.20
N ASN A 2 -10.86 -4.81 -0.21
CA ASN A 2 -11.27 -3.90 0.85
C ASN A 2 -10.11 -3.71 1.86
N LYS A 3 -9.88 -2.49 2.34
CA LYS A 3 -8.74 -2.17 3.23
C LYS A 3 -8.77 -3.01 4.52
N GLU A 4 -9.96 -3.17 5.11
CA GLU A 4 -10.17 -3.97 6.32
C GLU A 4 -9.85 -5.47 6.11
N GLU A 5 -10.13 -6.01 4.93
CA GLU A 5 -9.82 -7.41 4.61
C GLU A 5 -8.30 -7.63 4.52
N LEU A 6 -7.57 -6.64 4.00
CA LEU A 6 -6.11 -6.63 3.98
C LEU A 6 -5.53 -6.56 5.39
N ILE A 7 -6.04 -5.64 6.23
CA ILE A 7 -5.63 -5.52 7.64
C ILE A 7 -5.81 -6.85 8.36
N LYS A 8 -6.97 -7.50 8.19
CA LYS A 8 -7.24 -8.80 8.82
C LYS A 8 -6.23 -9.88 8.39
N LYS A 9 -5.94 -9.98 7.08
CA LYS A 9 -4.95 -10.95 6.56
C LYS A 9 -3.55 -10.70 7.10
N VAL A 10 -3.15 -9.43 7.22
CA VAL A 10 -1.84 -9.04 7.77
C VAL A 10 -1.79 -9.35 9.26
N ALA A 11 -2.82 -9.01 10.04
CA ALA A 11 -2.89 -9.32 11.46
C ALA A 11 -2.83 -10.83 11.75
N GLU A 12 -3.55 -11.64 10.97
CA GLU A 12 -3.49 -13.11 11.04
C GLU A 12 -2.09 -13.62 10.71
N LYS A 13 -1.42 -13.04 9.71
CA LYS A 13 -0.04 -13.42 9.36
C LYS A 13 0.94 -13.09 10.48
N ILE A 14 0.83 -11.91 11.09
CA ILE A 14 1.66 -11.49 12.22
C ILE A 14 1.49 -12.47 13.38
N TYR A 15 0.23 -12.77 13.74
CA TYR A 15 -0.09 -13.74 14.80
C TYR A 15 0.51 -15.14 14.55
N HIS A 16 0.51 -15.59 13.29
CA HIS A 16 1.15 -16.86 12.92
C HIS A 16 2.69 -16.83 13.01
N ILE A 17 3.32 -15.67 12.79
CA ILE A 17 4.78 -15.51 12.83
C ILE A 17 5.28 -15.34 14.28
N THR A 18 4.61 -14.51 15.08
CA THR A 18 4.99 -14.25 16.47
C THR A 18 4.70 -15.43 17.40
N GLY A 19 3.85 -16.35 16.94
CA GLY A 19 3.52 -17.59 17.64
C GLY A 19 2.17 -17.47 18.35
N LYS A 20 1.41 -18.58 18.36
CA LYS A 20 0.04 -18.65 18.90
C LYS A 20 -0.08 -18.41 20.42
N ASP A 21 1.04 -18.20 21.10
CA ASP A 21 1.11 -17.90 22.53
C ASP A 21 1.23 -16.38 22.79
N ASP A 22 1.41 -15.58 21.74
CA ASP A 22 1.53 -14.14 21.88
C ASP A 22 0.16 -13.54 22.25
N SER A 23 0.02 -13.19 23.52
CA SER A 23 -1.19 -12.59 24.11
C SER A 23 -1.50 -11.18 23.57
N ARG A 24 -0.68 -10.66 22.65
CA ARG A 24 -0.78 -9.30 22.10
C ARG A 24 -1.65 -9.24 20.84
N THR A 25 -2.82 -9.88 20.86
CA THR A 25 -3.76 -9.86 19.72
C THR A 25 -4.15 -8.43 19.31
N ALA A 26 -4.26 -7.51 20.28
CA ALA A 26 -4.53 -6.11 20.01
C ALA A 26 -3.34 -5.38 19.33
N GLN A 27 -2.10 -5.67 19.75
CA GLN A 27 -0.92 -5.06 19.14
C GLN A 27 -0.74 -5.53 17.70
N ASN A 28 -0.96 -6.81 17.42
CA ASN A 28 -0.89 -7.35 16.07
C ASN A 28 -1.89 -6.66 15.11
N TRP A 29 -3.05 -6.22 15.63
CA TRP A 29 -4.02 -5.47 14.85
C TRP A 29 -3.53 -4.05 14.54
N LEU A 30 -2.96 -3.36 15.52
CA LEU A 30 -2.36 -2.03 15.34
C LEU A 30 -1.20 -2.08 14.34
N ASP A 31 -0.30 -3.05 14.49
CA ASP A 31 0.84 -3.24 13.59
C ASP A 31 0.37 -3.54 12.16
N ALA A 32 -0.68 -4.36 12.02
CA ALA A 32 -1.27 -4.65 10.71
C ALA A 32 -1.90 -3.40 10.05
N GLU A 33 -2.59 -2.55 10.82
CA GLU A 33 -3.12 -1.29 10.30
C GLU A 33 -2.02 -0.35 9.83
N GLU A 34 -0.93 -0.23 10.58
CA GLU A 34 0.20 0.62 10.24
C GLU A 34 0.88 0.15 8.94
N ILE A 35 1.14 -1.16 8.82
CA ILE A 35 1.73 -1.77 7.61
C ILE A 35 0.85 -1.53 6.38
N VAL A 36 -0.47 -1.77 6.51
CA VAL A 36 -1.39 -1.55 5.39
C VAL A 36 -1.43 -0.06 5.02
N ASN A 37 -1.46 0.84 5.99
CA ASN A 37 -1.44 2.28 5.72
C ASN A 37 -0.18 2.70 4.96
N MET A 38 1.01 2.27 5.40
CA MET A 38 2.27 2.58 4.71
C MET A 38 2.25 2.13 3.24
N ILE A 39 1.77 0.92 2.96
CA ILE A 39 1.69 0.40 1.59
C ILE A 39 0.69 1.21 0.75
N PHE A 40 -0.46 1.58 1.32
CA PHE A 40 -1.46 2.39 0.62
C PHE A 40 -0.96 3.80 0.31
N GLU A 41 -0.19 4.41 1.21
CA GLU A 41 0.45 5.71 0.97
C GLU A 41 1.50 5.61 -0.14
N TYR A 42 2.39 4.63 -0.05
CA TYR A 42 3.41 4.37 -1.08
C TYR A 42 2.80 4.12 -2.46
N CYS A 43 1.77 3.27 -2.56
CA CYS A 43 1.06 3.02 -3.83
C CYS A 43 0.26 4.23 -4.34
N LYS A 44 -0.16 5.15 -3.46
CA LYS A 44 -0.77 6.42 -3.87
C LYS A 44 0.28 7.35 -4.48
N GLU A 45 1.48 7.40 -3.92
CA GLU A 45 2.59 8.23 -4.43
C GLU A 45 3.08 7.74 -5.80
N GLU A 46 3.21 6.42 -6.02
CA GLU A 46 3.58 5.86 -7.33
C GLU A 46 2.56 6.19 -8.44
N LYS A 47 1.28 6.29 -8.11
CA LYS A 47 0.25 6.70 -9.09
C LYS A 47 0.37 8.18 -9.51
N ILE A 48 1.13 8.99 -8.78
CA ILE A 48 1.40 10.39 -9.13
C ILE A 48 2.60 10.49 -10.08
N GLU A 49 3.65 9.67 -9.89
CA GLU A 49 4.80 9.60 -10.81
C GLU A 49 4.49 8.90 -12.14
N GLY A 50 3.44 8.06 -12.19
CA GLY A 50 2.95 7.42 -13.41
C GLY A 50 2.15 8.31 -14.37
N LYS A 51 2.07 9.64 -14.20
CA LYS A 51 1.46 10.50 -15.22
C LYS A 51 2.41 10.60 -16.42
N PRO A 52 2.06 10.07 -17.60
CA PRO A 52 2.86 10.33 -18.79
C PRO A 52 2.90 11.84 -19.01
N LYS A 53 4.12 12.41 -19.09
CA LYS A 53 4.33 13.79 -19.53
C LYS A 53 3.60 13.94 -20.87
N ARG A 54 2.43 14.59 -20.84
CA ARG A 54 1.58 14.86 -22.00
C ARG A 54 2.47 15.37 -23.13
N GLY A 55 2.45 14.65 -24.26
CA GLY A 55 3.31 14.86 -25.40
C GLY A 55 3.39 16.33 -25.81
N ARG A 56 4.61 16.86 -25.82
CA ARG A 56 4.90 18.09 -26.55
C ARG A 56 4.82 17.74 -28.03
N LYS A 57 3.65 17.98 -28.66
CA LYS A 57 3.54 18.02 -30.12
C LYS A 57 4.50 19.10 -30.62
N THR A 58 5.68 18.73 -31.07
CA THR A 58 6.48 19.56 -31.97
C THR A 58 5.75 19.59 -33.31
N LYS A 59 4.94 20.62 -33.53
CA LYS A 59 4.57 21.04 -34.89
C LYS A 59 5.88 21.44 -35.57
N LYS A 60 6.47 20.52 -36.34
CA LYS A 60 7.52 20.87 -37.29
C LYS A 60 6.82 21.50 -38.48
N SER A 61 6.68 22.81 -38.46
CA SER A 61 6.30 23.60 -39.63
C SER A 61 7.42 23.44 -40.66
N SER A 62 7.08 22.81 -41.78
CA SER A 62 7.86 22.78 -43.00
C SER A 62 7.75 24.14 -43.68
N SER A 63 8.88 24.81 -43.90
CA SER A 63 9.17 25.76 -44.99
C SER A 63 10.66 26.02 -45.01
#